data_AF-A0A945X6Z7-F1
#
_entry.id   AF-A0A945X6Z7-F1
#
_cell.length_a   1.000
_cell.length_b   1.000
_cell.length_c   1.000
_cell.angle_alpha   90.00
_cell.angle_beta   90.00
_cell.angle_gamma   90.00
#
_symmetry.space_group_name_H-M   'P 1'
#
loop_
_entity.id
_entity.type
_entity.pdbx_description
1 polymer ?
#
loop_
_entity_poly.entity_id
_entity_poly.type
_entity_poly.pdbx_seq_one_letter_code
_entity_poly.pdbx_strand_id
1 'polypeptide(L)' 'MQRTTIMLPEALKRRANQRAAAQGVSLGKFIRKAIAADLERGPVVSASDPLFSDAEVFAGEAPTDLAANHDHHLYGEQS' A
#
# COMPACT_ATOMS: atom_id res chain seq x y z
N MET A 1 -10.79 -14.49 22.56
CA MET A 1 -9.60 -13.75 23.04
C MET A 1 -8.74 -14.71 23.84
N GLN A 2 -7.45 -14.81 23.54
CA GLN A 2 -6.48 -15.58 24.32
C GLN A 2 -5.54 -14.60 25.04
N ARG A 3 -5.09 -14.95 26.26
CA ARG A 3 -4.17 -14.10 27.04
C ARG A 3 -2.75 -14.30 26.52
N THR A 4 -2.17 -13.24 25.97
CA THR A 4 -0.78 -13.22 25.50
C THR A 4 0.00 -12.16 26.26
N THR A 5 1.10 -12.54 26.90
CA THR A 5 2.03 -11.61 27.54
C THR A 5 3.20 -11.36 26.61
N ILE A 6 3.46 -10.08 26.31
CA ILE A 6 4.60 -9.65 25.50
C ILE A 6 5.45 -8.66 26.30
N MET A 7 6.77 -8.73 26.12
CA MET A 7 7.68 -7.73 26.65
C MET A 7 7.81 -6.59 25.64
N LEU A 8 7.62 -5.36 26.11
CA LEU A 8 7.78 -4.15 25.30
C LEU A 8 8.83 -3.26 25.94
N PRO A 9 9.76 -2.68 25.15
CA PRO A 9 10.63 -1.62 25.63
C PRO A 9 9.80 -0.50 26.27
N GLU A 10 10.28 0.05 27.39
CA GLU A 10 9.53 1.03 28.18
C GLU A 10 9.11 2.25 27.33
N ALA A 11 10.05 2.77 26.52
CA ALA A 11 9.80 3.89 25.62
C ALA A 11 8.70 3.58 24.60
N LEU A 12 8.66 2.35 24.07
CA LEU A 12 7.64 1.93 23.11
C LEU A 12 6.27 1.83 23.78
N LYS A 13 6.20 1.23 24.97
CA LYS A 13 4.97 1.14 25.77
C LYS A 13 4.41 2.53 26.08
N ARG A 14 5.28 3.48 26.47
CA ARG A 14 4.88 4.87 26.75
C ARG A 14 4.28 5.55 25.51
N ARG A 15 4.94 5.45 24.36
CA ARG A 15 4.45 6.03 23.10
C ARG A 15 3.12 5.40 22.65
N ALA A 16 3.01 4.07 22.76
CA ALA A 16 1.77 3.37 22.43
C ALA A 16 0.60 3.81 23.33
N ASN A 17 0.84 3.98 24.63
CA ASN A 17 -0.16 4.51 25.56
C ASN A 17 -0.62 5.93 25.21
N GLN A 18 0.32 6.82 24.91
CA GLN A 18 -0.01 8.20 24.51
C GLN A 18 -0.87 8.21 23.23
N ARG A 19 -0.50 7.40 22.23
CA ARG A 19 -1.26 7.31 20.99
C ARG A 19 -2.63 6.69 21.19
N ALA A 20 -2.76 5.67 22.04
CA ALA A 20 -4.03 5.05 22.38
C ALA A 20 -4.97 6.03 23.11
N ALA A 21 -4.44 6.78 24.09
CA ALA A 21 -5.18 7.83 24.79
C ALA A 21 -5.67 8.93 23.85
N ALA A 22 -4.81 9.40 22.94
CA ALA A 22 -5.19 10.38 21.92
C ALA A 22 -6.28 9.87 20.95
N GLN A 23 -6.45 8.55 20.84
CA GLN A 23 -7.52 7.92 20.04
C GLN A 23 -8.74 7.52 20.87
N GLY A 24 -8.75 7.77 22.19
CA GLY A 24 -9.84 7.36 23.08
C GLY A 24 -10.00 5.84 23.20
N VAL A 25 -8.92 5.06 23.04
CA VAL A 25 -8.95 3.58 23.11
C VAL A 25 -7.96 3.04 24.13
N SER A 26 -8.19 1.81 24.61
CA SER A 26 -7.23 1.13 25.47
C SER A 26 -5.98 0.70 24.70
N LEU A 27 -4.85 0.57 25.42
CA LEU A 27 -3.60 0.05 24.84
C LEU A 27 -3.79 -1.31 24.17
N GLY A 28 -4.57 -2.21 24.78
CA GLY A 28 -4.85 -3.52 24.19
C GLY A 28 -5.63 -3.43 22.88
N LYS A 29 -6.60 -2.50 22.76
CA LYS A 29 -7.31 -2.26 21.51
C LYS A 29 -6.38 -1.64 20.45
N PHE A 30 -5.51 -0.72 20.86
CA PHE A 30 -4.51 -0.13 19.99
C PHE A 30 -3.53 -1.18 19.43
N ILE A 31 -2.97 -2.04 20.28
CA ILE A 31 -2.05 -3.11 19.86
C ILE A 31 -2.75 -4.07 18.89
N ARG A 32 -3.98 -4.51 19.19
CA ARG A 32 -4.73 -5.38 18.28
C ARG A 32 -4.98 -4.72 16.92
N LYS A 33 -5.34 -3.44 16.90
CA LYS A 33 -5.52 -2.69 15.66
C LYS A 33 -4.23 -2.57 14.87
N ALA A 34 -3.10 -2.32 15.54
CA ALA A 34 -1.80 -2.22 14.88
C ALA A 34 -1.39 -3.56 14.25
N ILE A 35 -1.56 -4.67 14.97
CA ILE A 35 -1.28 -6.01 14.43
C ILE A 35 -2.21 -6.34 13.27
N ALA A 36 -3.51 -6.07 13.40
CA ALA A 36 -4.46 -6.30 12.31
C ALA A 36 -4.10 -5.48 11.07
N ALA A 37 -3.79 -4.20 11.23
CA ALA A 37 -3.41 -3.32 10.13
C ALA A 37 -2.09 -3.74 9.45
N ASP A 38 -1.14 -4.27 10.21
CA ASP A 38 0.13 -4.79 9.67
C ASP A 38 -0.09 -6.09 8.88
N LEU A 39 -0.94 -6.99 9.40
CA LEU A 39 -1.32 -8.23 8.70
C LEU A 39 -2.16 -7.95 7.44
N GLU A 40 -3.07 -6.96 7.48
CA GLU A 40 -3.87 -6.51 6.34
C GLU A 40 -3.00 -5.84 5.25
N ARG A 41 -1.98 -5.09 5.66
CA ARG A 41 -0.98 -4.52 4.74
C ARG A 41 -0.21 -5.62 4.00
N GLY A 42 -0.20 -6.83 4.56
CA GLY A 42 0.62 -7.93 4.09
C GLY A 42 2.10 -7.64 4.32
N PRO A 43 3.00 -8.57 3.94
CA PRO A 43 4.40 -8.22 3.83
C PRO A 43 4.50 -6.97 2.95
N VAL A 44 5.13 -5.90 3.47
CA VAL A 44 5.67 -4.87 2.58
C VAL A 44 6.66 -5.63 1.72
N VAL A 45 6.21 -6.03 0.54
CA VAL A 45 7.09 -6.42 -0.54
C VAL A 45 7.93 -5.17 -0.74
N SER A 46 9.09 -5.13 -0.10
CA SER A 46 10.16 -4.21 -0.43
C SER A 46 10.79 -4.72 -1.73
N ALA A 47 9.94 -4.88 -2.74
CA ALA A 47 10.25 -5.13 -4.13
C ALA A 47 9.13 -4.52 -4.98
N SER A 48 9.49 -3.45 -5.71
CA SER A 48 8.83 -2.92 -6.91
C SER A 48 7.68 -1.92 -6.73
N ASP A 49 8.08 -0.65 -6.60
CA ASP A 49 7.51 0.55 -7.25
C ASP A 49 6.45 0.31 -8.37
N PRO A 50 5.36 1.11 -8.45
CA PRO A 50 4.30 1.03 -9.48
C PRO A 50 4.78 0.95 -10.94
N LEU A 51 5.92 1.58 -11.26
CA LEU A 51 6.58 1.46 -12.55
C LEU A 51 7.04 0.03 -12.86
N PHE A 52 7.33 -0.76 -11.83
CA PHE A 52 7.88 -2.11 -11.91
C PHE A 52 6.86 -3.21 -11.57
N SER A 53 5.71 -2.86 -10.99
CA SER A 53 4.62 -3.80 -10.70
C SER A 53 3.57 -3.90 -11.82
N ASP A 54 3.70 -3.07 -12.87
CA ASP A 54 2.83 -3.08 -14.04
C ASP A 54 3.41 -4.00 -15.13
N ALA A 55 2.59 -4.96 -15.57
CA ALA A 55 2.93 -5.95 -16.60
C ALA A 55 1.79 -6.09 -17.63
N GLU A 56 0.85 -5.14 -17.66
CA GLU A 56 -0.28 -5.19 -18.57
C GLU A 56 0.17 -4.83 -19.99
N VAL A 57 -0.08 -5.75 -20.94
CA VAL A 57 0.24 -5.54 -22.36
C VAL A 57 -1.07 -5.57 -23.14
N PHE A 58 -1.30 -4.54 -23.96
CA PHE A 58 -2.43 -4.55 -24.90
C PHE A 58 -2.20 -5.61 -25.98
N ALA A 59 -3.00 -6.68 -25.95
CA ALA A 59 -2.87 -7.84 -26.83
C ALA A 59 -3.67 -7.75 -28.14
N GLY A 60 -4.27 -6.60 -28.43
CA GLY A 60 -5.02 -6.36 -29.67
C GLY A 60 -4.11 -5.98 -30.84
N GLU A 61 -4.69 -5.97 -32.05
CA GLU A 61 -3.98 -5.41 -33.22
C GLU A 61 -3.74 -3.92 -33.02
N ALA A 62 -2.49 -3.51 -33.19
CA ALA A 62 -2.06 -2.11 -33.14
C ALA A 62 -1.09 -1.83 -34.29
N PRO A 63 -1.10 -0.61 -34.87
CA PRO A 63 -0.08 -0.19 -35.83
C PRO A 63 1.33 -0.34 -35.25
N THR A 64 2.28 -0.80 -36.08
CA THR A 64 3.66 -1.01 -35.64
C THR A 64 4.40 0.28 -35.28
N ASP A 65 3.86 1.43 -35.70
CA ASP A 65 4.40 2.78 -35.55
C ASP A 65 3.59 3.65 -34.57
N LEU A 66 2.78 3.02 -33.70
CA LEU A 66 1.90 3.70 -32.74
C LEU A 66 2.60 4.81 -31.93
N ALA A 67 3.85 4.58 -31.51
CA ALA A 67 4.60 5.56 -30.74
C ALA A 67 5.06 6.77 -31.57
N ALA A 68 5.37 6.57 -32.85
CA ALA A 68 5.86 7.62 -33.75
C ALA A 68 4.72 8.52 -34.26
N ASN A 69 3.53 7.93 -34.45
CA ASN A 69 2.38 8.59 -35.08
C ASN A 69 1.17 8.67 -34.14
N HIS A 70 1.42 8.71 -32.83
CA HIS A 70 0.38 8.67 -31.80
C HIS A 70 -0.68 9.77 -31.96
N ASP A 71 -0.27 10.99 -32.32
CA ASP A 71 -1.20 12.11 -32.51
C ASP A 71 -2.16 11.86 -33.68
N HIS A 72 -1.65 11.30 -34.79
CA HIS A 72 -2.48 10.90 -35.91
C HIS A 72 -3.47 9.80 -35.52
N HIS A 73 -3.03 8.80 -34.75
CA HIS A 73 -3.89 7.69 -34.34
C HIS A 73 -4.93 8.04 -33.27
N LEU A 74 -4.59 8.92 -32.33
CA LEU A 74 -5.52 9.30 -31.24
C LEU A 74 -6.47 10.42 -31.63
N TYR A 75 -5.98 11.40 -32.40
CA TYR A 75 -6.72 12.62 -32.64
C TYR A 75 -7.16 12.78 -34.09
N GLY A 76 -6.65 11.95 -35.01
CA GLY A 76 -6.99 11.95 -36.42
C GLY A 76 -6.82 13.33 -37.01
N GLU A 77 -5.58 13.71 -37.36
CA GLU A 77 -5.18 15.05 -37.85
C GLU A 77 -6.36 15.96 -38.25
N GLN A 78 -6.80 16.81 -37.32
CA GLN A 78 -7.73 17.88 -37.67
C GLN A 78 -6.91 19.02 -38.28
N SER A 79 -6.83 19.03 -39.61
CA SER A 79 -6.51 20.21 -40.41
C SER A 79 -7.75 20.70 -41.13
#